data_AF-A0A6A6JST8-F1
#
_entry.id   AF-A0A6A6JST8-F1
#
_cell.length_a   1.000
_cell.length_b   1.000
_cell.length_c   1.000
_cell.angle_alpha   90.00
_cell.angle_beta   90.00
_cell.angle_gamma   90.00
#
_symmetry.space_group_name_H-M   'P 1'
#
loop_
_entity.id
_entity.type
_entity.pdbx_description
1 polymer ?
#
loop_
_entity_poly.entity_id
_entity_poly.type
_entity_poly.pdbx_seq_one_letter_code
_entity_poly.pdbx_strand_id
1 'polypeptide(L)'
;MPRRPPPLTTTVAATATSTLTLLLALLPLPLHAAIEEFHYASNATGFKCPDMPFECEPPKVCSRDTLLNKYYCCDPGKGGVCWTGSETCSGQGGKAPGGSQTGCEMNDGNVFCCLAKREECTQVRGQINICWAPENPISNFSAAVMNDTFSSLSAAAPSATTWEFNLQSLLAPSSTSVASSAASPTAATATATLSTASTSGNAQGTATPSPPTSAQSNPAPEPTTPSSPSSSSSLSAGAIAGIAIGAVAAVSILIAGIFLLWRRERSGNGKAVELDAQNPYTDNGGGGGAERTEKYAYYQGQEMEVTSPRVELDGGSSERAELEGDGGKK
;
A
#
# COMPACT_ATOMS: atom_id res chain seq x y z
N MET A 1 -15.46 -79.96 16.39
CA MET A 1 -16.42 -78.83 16.41
C MET A 1 -15.75 -77.62 15.76
N PRO A 2 -16.36 -76.96 14.76
CA PRO A 2 -15.78 -75.80 14.09
C PRO A 2 -15.98 -74.53 14.93
N ARG A 3 -14.93 -73.71 15.08
CA ARG A 3 -15.05 -72.37 15.69
C ARG A 3 -15.49 -71.36 14.63
N ARG A 4 -16.55 -70.60 14.91
CA ARG A 4 -16.97 -69.46 14.08
C ARG A 4 -15.96 -68.29 14.19
N PRO A 5 -15.70 -67.55 13.10
CA PRO A 5 -15.06 -66.23 13.19
C PRO A 5 -16.04 -65.16 13.72
N PRO A 6 -15.54 -64.07 14.32
CA PRO A 6 -16.35 -62.92 14.75
C PRO A 6 -16.75 -62.02 13.56
N PRO A 7 -17.80 -61.17 13.71
CA PRO A 7 -18.27 -60.29 12.64
C PRO A 7 -17.35 -59.06 12.45
N LEU A 8 -17.16 -58.67 11.19
CA LEU A 8 -16.54 -57.41 10.80
C LEU A 8 -17.52 -56.24 11.04
N THR A 9 -17.17 -55.33 11.95
CA THR A 9 -17.94 -54.11 12.20
C THR A 9 -17.47 -53.01 11.25
N THR A 10 -18.21 -52.77 10.16
CA THR A 10 -17.90 -51.72 9.19
C THR A 10 -18.24 -50.34 9.77
N THR A 11 -17.22 -49.63 10.27
CA THR A 11 -17.37 -48.23 10.72
C THR A 11 -17.22 -47.28 9.54
N VAL A 12 -18.35 -46.80 9.00
CA VAL A 12 -18.36 -45.70 8.02
C VAL A 12 -18.37 -44.37 8.76
N ALA A 13 -17.19 -43.77 8.97
CA ALA A 13 -17.07 -42.43 9.52
C ALA A 13 -17.30 -41.38 8.42
N ALA A 14 -18.28 -40.50 8.61
CA ALA A 14 -18.67 -39.50 7.61
C ALA A 14 -17.69 -38.31 7.54
N THR A 15 -17.18 -38.03 6.35
CA THR A 15 -16.31 -36.88 6.04
C THR A 15 -17.14 -35.60 5.81
N ALA A 16 -17.58 -34.97 6.89
CA ALA A 16 -18.50 -33.81 6.86
C ALA A 16 -17.84 -32.43 7.08
N THR A 17 -16.53 -32.29 6.81
CA THR A 17 -15.76 -31.05 7.08
C THR A 17 -15.23 -30.32 5.84
N SER A 18 -15.40 -30.89 4.63
CA SER A 18 -14.70 -30.40 3.43
C SER A 18 -15.40 -29.28 2.64
N THR A 19 -16.61 -28.87 3.01
CA THR A 19 -17.42 -27.90 2.24
C THR A 19 -17.27 -26.45 2.72
N LEU A 20 -16.92 -26.24 4.00
CA LEU A 20 -16.82 -24.90 4.58
C LEU A 20 -15.59 -24.13 4.08
N THR A 21 -14.47 -24.84 3.84
CA THR A 21 -13.25 -24.25 3.24
C THR A 21 -13.42 -23.88 1.77
N LEU A 22 -14.29 -24.56 1.02
CA LEU A 22 -14.50 -24.26 -0.41
C LEU A 22 -15.36 -23.00 -0.62
N LEU A 23 -16.28 -22.67 0.31
CA LEU A 23 -17.04 -21.42 0.23
C LEU A 23 -16.19 -20.17 0.49
N LEU A 24 -15.14 -20.27 1.32
CA LEU A 24 -14.25 -19.12 1.58
C LEU A 24 -13.43 -18.70 0.33
N ALA A 25 -13.18 -19.63 -0.60
CA ALA A 25 -12.46 -19.36 -1.85
C ALA A 25 -13.35 -18.77 -2.97
N LEU A 26 -14.66 -18.64 -2.75
CA LEU A 26 -15.63 -18.07 -3.71
C LEU A 26 -16.20 -16.72 -3.28
N LEU A 27 -15.80 -16.18 -2.13
CA LEU A 27 -15.87 -14.74 -1.94
C LEU A 27 -14.94 -14.11 -2.97
N PRO A 28 -15.40 -13.13 -3.78
CA PRO A 28 -14.48 -12.36 -4.59
C PRO A 28 -13.50 -11.70 -3.63
N LEU A 29 -12.23 -12.10 -3.70
CA LEU A 29 -11.17 -11.41 -2.97
C LEU A 29 -11.32 -9.92 -3.29
N PRO A 30 -11.43 -9.06 -2.26
CA PRO A 30 -11.59 -7.64 -2.50
C PRO A 30 -10.47 -7.19 -3.43
N LEU A 31 -10.84 -6.63 -4.58
CA LEU A 31 -9.95 -6.21 -5.67
C LEU A 31 -9.24 -4.89 -5.28
N HIS A 32 -8.71 -4.87 -4.06
CA HIS A 32 -8.26 -3.73 -3.27
C HIS A 32 -6.73 -3.79 -3.15
N ALA A 33 -6.07 -2.63 -3.17
CA ALA A 33 -4.64 -2.47 -3.37
C ALA A 33 -4.06 -3.18 -4.62
N ALA A 34 -3.93 -2.44 -5.73
CA ALA A 34 -3.04 -2.79 -6.84
C ALA A 34 -1.56 -2.43 -6.56
N ILE A 35 -1.29 -1.86 -5.39
CA ILE A 35 0.02 -1.39 -4.93
C ILE A 35 0.69 -2.55 -4.19
N GLU A 36 1.52 -3.31 -4.89
CA GLU A 36 2.09 -4.59 -4.40
C GLU A 36 3.62 -4.60 -4.29
N GLU A 37 4.32 -3.77 -5.08
CA GLU A 37 5.78 -3.72 -5.16
C GLU A 37 6.31 -2.48 -4.43
N PHE A 38 7.27 -2.68 -3.51
CA PHE A 38 7.79 -1.66 -2.61
C PHE A 38 9.32 -1.67 -2.60
N HIS A 39 9.92 -0.49 -2.78
CA HIS A 39 11.36 -0.31 -2.70
C HIS A 39 11.76 1.06 -2.15
N TYR A 40 12.96 1.14 -1.58
CA TYR A 40 13.62 2.41 -1.31
C TYR A 40 14.45 2.83 -2.53
N ALA A 41 14.36 4.09 -2.90
CA ALA A 41 15.29 4.73 -3.82
C ALA A 41 16.62 5.05 -3.11
N SER A 42 17.72 5.14 -3.86
CA SER A 42 19.05 5.45 -3.31
C SER A 42 19.53 6.85 -3.70
N ASN A 43 20.60 7.32 -3.05
CA ASN A 43 21.28 8.55 -3.44
C ASN A 43 21.77 8.50 -4.92
N ALA A 44 22.05 7.31 -5.47
CA ALA A 44 22.42 7.16 -6.87
C ALA A 44 21.28 7.50 -7.86
N THR A 45 20.02 7.41 -7.43
CA THR A 45 18.85 7.89 -8.19
C THR A 45 18.36 9.27 -7.73
N GLY A 46 19.10 9.95 -6.84
CA GLY A 46 18.65 11.17 -6.18
C GLY A 46 17.40 10.96 -5.32
N PHE A 47 17.25 9.78 -4.71
CA PHE A 47 16.06 9.34 -3.98
C PHE A 47 14.75 9.40 -4.78
N LYS A 48 14.81 9.39 -6.12
CA LYS A 48 13.62 9.40 -6.97
C LYS A 48 13.14 7.99 -7.26
N CYS A 49 11.82 7.81 -7.19
CA CYS A 49 11.16 6.63 -7.73
C CYS A 49 11.18 6.69 -9.28
N PRO A 50 11.08 5.55 -9.97
CA PRO A 50 11.00 5.55 -11.43
C PRO A 50 9.83 6.41 -11.93
N ASP A 51 10.06 7.12 -13.04
CA ASP A 51 9.11 8.01 -13.72
C ASP A 51 8.51 9.16 -12.88
N MET A 52 9.02 9.42 -11.66
CA MET A 52 8.65 10.59 -10.87
C MET A 52 9.71 11.70 -10.89
N PRO A 53 9.30 12.98 -11.06
CA PRO A 53 10.24 14.11 -11.00
C PRO A 53 10.63 14.48 -9.56
N PHE A 54 9.84 14.05 -8.57
CA PHE A 54 9.98 14.40 -7.16
C PHE A 54 10.85 13.40 -6.39
N GLU A 55 11.41 13.87 -5.28
CA GLU A 55 12.27 13.11 -4.38
C GLU A 55 11.42 12.38 -3.34
N CYS A 56 11.74 11.12 -3.08
CA CYS A 56 11.08 10.23 -2.13
C CYS A 56 12.09 9.74 -1.09
N GLU A 57 12.60 10.66 -0.29
CA GLU A 57 13.62 10.36 0.72
C GLU A 57 13.08 9.43 1.83
N PRO A 58 13.88 8.46 2.31
CA PRO A 58 13.58 7.67 3.50
C PRO A 58 13.18 8.56 4.70
N PRO A 59 12.17 8.19 5.52
CA PRO A 59 11.53 6.88 5.61
C PRO A 59 10.39 6.64 4.62
N LYS A 60 10.21 7.51 3.61
CA LYS A 60 9.23 7.29 2.54
C LYS A 60 9.67 6.13 1.63
N VAL A 61 8.71 5.56 0.90
CA VAL A 61 8.90 4.36 0.08
C VAL A 61 8.32 4.57 -1.30
N CYS A 62 9.05 4.14 -2.33
CA CYS A 62 8.53 4.01 -3.67
C CYS A 62 7.65 2.75 -3.75
N SER A 63 6.38 2.95 -4.04
CA SER A 63 5.42 1.87 -4.28
C SER A 63 4.89 1.93 -5.72
N ARG A 64 4.48 0.80 -6.27
CA ARG A 64 4.02 0.70 -7.66
C ARG A 64 2.62 0.09 -7.75
N ASP A 65 1.69 0.82 -8.37
CA ASP A 65 0.42 0.24 -8.84
C ASP A 65 0.72 -0.61 -10.09
N THR A 66 0.54 -1.93 -9.99
CA THR A 66 0.86 -2.89 -11.05
C THR A 66 -0.17 -2.89 -12.19
N LEU A 67 -1.39 -2.38 -11.96
CA LEU A 67 -2.43 -2.24 -12.98
C LEU A 67 -2.19 -1.00 -13.86
N LEU A 68 -1.69 0.08 -13.26
CA LEU A 68 -1.37 1.33 -13.95
C LEU A 68 0.08 1.40 -14.44
N ASN A 69 0.98 0.58 -13.89
CA ASN A 69 2.44 0.76 -13.97
C ASN A 69 2.88 2.17 -13.55
N LYS A 70 2.28 2.69 -12.47
CA LYS A 70 2.55 4.03 -11.94
C LYS A 70 3.18 3.96 -10.55
N TYR A 71 4.17 4.80 -10.30
CA TYR A 71 4.87 4.87 -9.01
C TYR A 71 4.33 6.01 -8.14
N TYR A 72 4.26 5.74 -6.84
CA TYR A 72 3.85 6.66 -5.78
C TYR A 72 4.90 6.66 -4.67
N CYS A 73 5.21 7.83 -4.13
CA CYS A 73 5.96 7.98 -2.90
C CYS A 73 4.98 7.89 -1.72
N CYS A 74 5.18 6.92 -0.84
CA CYS A 74 4.32 6.71 0.33
C CYS A 74 4.99 7.17 1.61
N ASP A 75 4.30 8.02 2.35
CA ASP A 75 4.65 8.40 3.71
C ASP A 75 4.15 7.33 4.70
N PRO A 76 5.01 6.82 5.62
CA PRO A 76 4.57 5.86 6.64
C PRO A 76 3.81 6.52 7.79
N GLY A 77 3.10 5.69 8.56
CA GLY A 77 2.39 6.08 9.77
C GLY A 77 0.95 6.54 9.54
N LYS A 78 0.23 6.71 10.66
CA LYS A 78 -1.20 7.06 10.63
C LYS A 78 -1.40 8.44 10.02
N GLY A 79 -2.17 8.50 8.93
CA GLY A 79 -2.38 9.72 8.15
C GLY A 79 -1.30 10.02 7.10
N GLY A 80 -0.28 9.16 6.98
CA GLY A 80 0.61 9.18 5.82
C GLY A 80 -0.17 8.87 4.54
N VAL A 81 0.19 9.51 3.44
CA VAL A 81 -0.45 9.33 2.12
C VAL A 81 0.55 8.79 1.11
N CYS A 82 0.06 8.06 0.11
CA CYS A 82 0.81 7.77 -1.11
C CYS A 82 0.52 8.86 -2.13
N TRP A 83 1.55 9.45 -2.72
CA TRP A 83 1.42 10.58 -3.63
C TRP A 83 2.34 10.45 -4.84
N THR A 84 1.95 11.07 -5.95
CA THR A 84 2.68 11.06 -7.21
C THR A 84 2.53 12.40 -7.93
N GLY A 85 3.28 12.59 -9.01
CA GLY A 85 3.14 13.78 -9.85
C GLY A 85 1.85 13.78 -10.67
N SER A 86 1.30 14.97 -10.86
CA SER A 86 0.18 15.19 -11.77
C SER A 86 0.55 14.88 -13.22
N GLU A 87 -0.40 14.37 -13.97
CA GLU A 87 -0.27 14.14 -15.40
C GLU A 87 -0.66 15.38 -16.21
N THR A 88 -0.19 15.44 -17.45
CA THR A 88 -0.70 16.40 -18.43
C THR A 88 -2.20 16.16 -18.65
N CYS A 89 -2.98 17.21 -18.49
CA CYS A 89 -4.41 17.17 -18.79
C CYS A 89 -4.65 16.80 -20.27
N SER A 90 -5.56 15.85 -20.50
CA SER A 90 -5.85 15.29 -21.84
C SER A 90 -7.10 15.88 -22.52
N GLY A 91 -7.84 16.75 -21.81
CA GLY A 91 -8.98 17.49 -22.35
C GLY A 91 -8.57 18.75 -23.11
N GLN A 92 -9.52 19.68 -23.24
CA GLN A 92 -9.44 20.83 -24.15
C GLN A 92 -8.12 21.62 -24.05
N GLY A 93 -7.28 21.49 -25.08
CA GLY A 93 -6.00 22.23 -25.20
C GLY A 93 -4.99 21.96 -24.09
N GLY A 94 -5.09 20.83 -23.37
CA GLY A 94 -4.24 20.55 -22.21
C GLY A 94 -4.57 21.37 -20.96
N LYS A 95 -5.74 22.02 -20.92
CA LYS A 95 -6.19 22.92 -19.82
C LYS A 95 -7.42 22.41 -19.07
N ALA A 96 -7.96 21.26 -19.46
CA ALA A 96 -9.12 20.64 -18.83
C ALA A 96 -8.90 19.13 -18.72
N PRO A 97 -9.47 18.44 -17.71
CA PRO A 97 -9.39 16.99 -17.61
C PRO A 97 -10.05 16.29 -18.80
N GLY A 98 -9.46 15.19 -19.25
CA GLY A 98 -10.13 14.23 -20.14
C GLY A 98 -11.08 13.31 -19.35
N GLY A 99 -11.83 12.46 -20.04
CA GLY A 99 -12.85 11.59 -19.42
C GLY A 99 -12.34 10.57 -18.40
N SER A 100 -11.03 10.33 -18.34
CA SER A 100 -10.35 9.47 -17.36
C SER A 100 -9.54 10.26 -16.32
N GLN A 101 -9.66 11.58 -16.29
CA GLN A 101 -8.93 12.46 -15.37
C GLN A 101 -9.90 13.30 -14.53
N THR A 102 -9.45 13.70 -13.35
CA THR A 102 -10.10 14.72 -12.51
C THR A 102 -9.23 15.97 -12.53
N GLY A 103 -9.85 17.13 -12.76
CA GLY A 103 -9.17 18.41 -12.71
C GLY A 103 -9.03 18.90 -11.27
N CYS A 104 -7.82 19.25 -10.88
CA CYS A 104 -7.47 19.83 -9.60
C CYS A 104 -7.21 21.31 -9.79
N GLU A 105 -8.17 22.14 -9.37
CA GLU A 105 -8.16 23.58 -9.58
C GLU A 105 -7.33 24.30 -8.51
N MET A 106 -6.51 25.26 -8.95
CA MET A 106 -5.86 26.25 -8.09
C MET A 106 -6.65 27.56 -8.13
N ASN A 107 -6.50 28.40 -7.09
CA ASN A 107 -7.18 29.70 -6.99
C ASN A 107 -6.93 30.62 -8.20
N ASP A 108 -5.80 30.45 -8.91
CA ASP A 108 -5.40 31.26 -10.07
C ASP A 108 -5.92 30.73 -11.43
N GLY A 109 -6.84 29.75 -11.42
CA GLY A 109 -7.40 29.16 -12.65
C GLY A 109 -6.46 28.20 -13.38
N ASN A 110 -5.30 27.88 -12.81
CA ASN A 110 -4.45 26.78 -13.27
C ASN A 110 -5.04 25.44 -12.81
N VAL A 111 -5.16 24.50 -13.73
CA VAL A 111 -5.67 23.14 -13.48
C VAL A 111 -4.57 22.13 -13.76
N PHE A 112 -4.29 21.25 -12.80
CA PHE A 112 -3.51 20.03 -13.02
C PHE A 112 -4.43 18.81 -13.01
N CYS A 113 -4.00 17.69 -13.58
CA CYS A 113 -4.86 16.51 -13.73
C CYS A 113 -4.32 15.30 -12.98
N CYS A 114 -5.22 14.64 -12.24
CA CYS A 114 -5.02 13.34 -11.59
C CYS A 114 -5.91 12.28 -12.25
N LEU A 115 -5.59 11.01 -12.07
CA LEU A 115 -6.37 9.89 -12.62
C LEU A 115 -7.74 9.75 -11.93
N ALA A 116 -8.83 9.86 -12.68
CA ALA A 116 -10.17 9.76 -12.13
C ALA A 116 -10.42 8.38 -11.50
N LYS A 117 -11.03 8.36 -10.30
CA LYS A 117 -11.36 7.16 -9.51
C LYS A 117 -10.18 6.37 -8.95
N ARG A 118 -8.93 6.76 -9.24
CA ARG A 118 -7.71 6.12 -8.69
C ARG A 118 -6.76 7.11 -8.02
N GLU A 119 -7.00 8.41 -8.18
CA GLU A 119 -6.27 9.47 -7.50
C GLU A 119 -7.23 10.56 -7.06
N GLU A 120 -6.84 11.26 -6.00
CA GLU A 120 -7.47 12.47 -5.48
C GLU A 120 -6.52 13.66 -5.60
N CYS A 121 -7.07 14.86 -5.69
CA CYS A 121 -6.28 16.09 -5.61
C CYS A 121 -5.66 16.20 -4.20
N THR A 122 -4.43 16.68 -4.10
CA THR A 122 -3.83 16.98 -2.79
C THR A 122 -4.73 17.91 -1.97
N GLN A 123 -4.95 17.55 -0.69
CA GLN A 123 -5.75 18.34 0.23
C GLN A 123 -4.92 19.40 0.98
N VAL A 124 -3.60 19.44 0.75
CA VAL A 124 -2.68 20.41 1.37
C VAL A 124 -2.74 21.73 0.61
N ARG A 125 -3.16 22.80 1.29
CA ARG A 125 -3.25 24.15 0.72
C ARG A 125 -1.88 24.61 0.19
N GLY A 126 -1.86 25.10 -1.05
CA GLY A 126 -0.66 25.59 -1.72
C GLY A 126 0.24 24.50 -2.30
N GLN A 127 -0.07 23.21 -2.09
CA GLN A 127 0.61 22.12 -2.79
C GLN A 127 -0.01 21.95 -4.18
N ILE A 128 0.84 21.86 -5.21
CA ILE A 128 0.44 21.86 -6.63
C ILE A 128 1.07 20.67 -7.35
N ASN A 129 0.44 20.21 -8.43
CA ASN A 129 0.96 19.11 -9.27
C ASN A 129 1.20 17.79 -8.50
N ILE A 130 0.46 17.57 -7.40
CA ILE A 130 0.53 16.38 -6.55
C ILE A 130 -0.84 15.70 -6.53
N CYS A 131 -0.85 14.41 -6.86
CA CYS A 131 -2.00 13.54 -6.84
C CYS A 131 -1.82 12.49 -5.74
N TRP A 132 -2.85 12.25 -4.92
CA TRP A 132 -2.82 11.26 -3.84
C TRP A 132 -3.50 9.97 -4.29
N ALA A 133 -2.94 8.81 -3.97
CA ALA A 133 -3.64 7.54 -4.09
C ALA A 133 -4.66 7.40 -2.94
N PRO A 134 -5.82 6.75 -3.17
CA PRO A 134 -6.90 6.61 -2.18
C PRO A 134 -6.53 5.68 -1.00
N GLU A 135 -5.56 4.79 -1.20
CA GLU A 135 -5.11 3.83 -0.20
C GLU A 135 -3.59 3.96 0.01
N ASN A 136 -3.15 3.94 1.27
CA ASN A 136 -1.74 3.82 1.62
C ASN A 136 -1.50 2.51 2.38
N PRO A 137 -0.95 1.47 1.72
CA PRO A 137 -0.71 0.17 2.34
C PRO A 137 0.36 0.20 3.44
N ILE A 138 1.20 1.24 3.50
CA ILE A 138 2.22 1.39 4.56
C ILE A 138 1.82 2.30 5.73
N SER A 139 0.60 2.83 5.73
CA SER A 139 0.07 3.70 6.80
C SER A 139 0.03 3.05 8.20
N ASN A 140 0.11 1.73 8.30
CA ASN A 140 0.14 1.00 9.56
C ASN A 140 1.57 0.81 10.13
N PHE A 141 2.63 1.02 9.34
CA PHE A 141 4.01 0.94 9.84
C PHE A 141 4.45 2.30 10.37
N SER A 142 5.23 2.31 11.46
CA SER A 142 5.82 3.55 11.96
C SER A 142 6.99 4.00 11.09
N ALA A 143 7.26 5.30 11.06
CA ALA A 143 8.45 5.84 10.41
C ALA A 143 9.77 5.20 10.93
N ALA A 144 9.81 4.80 12.20
CA ALA A 144 10.94 4.08 12.79
C ALA A 144 11.16 2.71 12.13
N VAL A 145 10.11 1.88 12.01
CA VAL A 145 10.21 0.55 11.36
C VAL A 145 10.68 0.67 9.91
N MET A 146 10.20 1.67 9.18
CA MET A 146 10.63 1.91 7.80
C MET A 146 12.09 2.39 7.75
N ASN A 147 12.49 3.31 8.64
CA ASN A 147 13.87 3.79 8.73
C ASN A 147 14.87 2.69 9.11
N ASP A 148 14.50 1.79 10.03
CA ASP A 148 15.32 0.63 10.42
C ASP A 148 15.44 -0.37 9.27
N THR A 149 14.36 -0.57 8.51
CA THR A 149 14.34 -1.40 7.29
C THR A 149 15.26 -0.81 6.22
N PHE A 150 15.15 0.50 5.95
CA PHE A 150 16.02 1.22 5.02
C PHE A 150 17.49 1.12 5.44
N SER A 151 17.79 1.36 6.72
CA SER A 151 19.16 1.30 7.27
C SER A 151 19.76 -0.11 7.13
N SER A 152 18.95 -1.14 7.36
CA SER A 152 19.37 -2.54 7.23
C SER A 152 19.66 -2.93 5.77
N LEU A 153 18.79 -2.55 4.84
CA LEU A 153 18.94 -2.87 3.41
C LEU A 153 20.10 -2.10 2.76
N SER A 154 20.21 -0.80 3.05
CA SER A 154 21.29 0.05 2.53
C SER A 154 22.66 -0.33 3.08
N ALA A 155 22.75 -0.79 4.33
CA ALA A 155 23.99 -1.36 4.87
C ALA A 155 24.35 -2.72 4.25
N ALA A 156 23.35 -3.55 3.92
CA ALA A 156 23.56 -4.87 3.30
C ALA A 156 24.00 -4.77 1.82
N ALA A 157 23.53 -3.76 1.08
CA ALA A 157 23.83 -3.57 -0.33
C ALA A 157 24.08 -2.08 -0.68
N PRO A 158 25.19 -1.47 -0.22
CA PRO A 158 25.42 -0.02 -0.33
C PRO A 158 25.62 0.48 -1.76
N SER A 159 25.89 -0.41 -2.72
CA SER A 159 26.05 -0.09 -4.15
C SER A 159 24.77 -0.28 -4.96
N ALA A 160 23.65 -0.68 -4.36
CA ALA A 160 22.40 -0.86 -5.08
C ALA A 160 21.72 0.49 -5.38
N THR A 161 21.08 0.58 -6.54
CA THR A 161 20.29 1.77 -6.94
C THR A 161 18.92 1.81 -6.28
N THR A 162 18.39 0.64 -5.93
CA THR A 162 17.08 0.42 -5.29
C THR A 162 17.20 -0.73 -4.28
N TRP A 163 16.37 -0.69 -3.23
CA TRP A 163 16.26 -1.78 -2.26
C TRP A 163 14.80 -2.22 -2.12
N GLU A 164 14.45 -3.30 -2.80
CA GLU A 164 13.13 -3.94 -2.69
C GLU A 164 12.94 -4.63 -1.34
N PHE A 165 11.70 -4.62 -0.84
CA PHE A 165 11.31 -5.36 0.36
C PHE A 165 9.83 -5.75 0.32
N ASN A 166 9.46 -6.76 1.10
CA ASN A 166 8.10 -7.28 1.16
C ASN A 166 7.40 -6.85 2.45
N LEU A 167 6.23 -6.19 2.34
CA LEU A 167 5.46 -5.74 3.51
C LEU A 167 5.02 -6.89 4.42
N GLN A 168 4.76 -8.08 3.85
CA GLN A 168 4.36 -9.25 4.64
C GLN A 168 5.49 -9.72 5.56
N SER A 169 6.75 -9.51 5.18
CA SER A 169 7.92 -9.78 6.02
C SER A 169 8.06 -8.80 7.20
N LEU A 170 7.48 -7.59 7.09
CA LEU A 170 7.40 -6.61 8.19
C LEU A 170 6.19 -6.85 9.10
N LEU A 171 5.11 -7.44 8.56
CA LEU A 171 3.92 -7.85 9.32
C LEU A 171 4.08 -9.20 10.02
N ALA A 172 4.95 -10.07 9.49
CA ALA A 172 5.35 -11.28 10.19
C ALA A 172 5.91 -10.86 11.56
N PRO A 173 5.29 -11.26 12.69
CA PRO A 173 5.81 -10.90 13.98
C PRO A 173 7.22 -11.47 14.07
N SER A 174 8.21 -10.58 14.20
CA SER A 174 9.62 -10.92 14.38
C SER A 174 9.70 -11.94 15.48
N SER A 175 9.73 -13.21 15.10
CA SER A 175 9.58 -14.31 16.04
C SER A 175 10.91 -14.41 16.71
N THR A 176 11.03 -13.68 17.83
CA THR A 176 12.25 -13.49 18.58
C THR A 176 12.63 -14.82 19.23
N SER A 177 13.16 -15.72 18.42
CA SER A 177 13.88 -16.91 18.84
C SER A 177 15.18 -16.44 19.48
N VAL A 178 15.05 -15.90 20.69
CA VAL A 178 16.11 -15.84 21.70
C VAL A 178 16.48 -17.26 22.12
N ALA A 179 17.00 -18.03 21.18
CA ALA A 179 17.76 -19.24 21.45
C ALA A 179 19.17 -18.80 21.87
N SER A 180 19.29 -18.44 23.15
CA SER A 180 20.54 -17.97 23.75
C SER A 180 21.68 -18.99 23.62
N SER A 181 22.88 -18.45 23.49
CA SER A 181 24.15 -19.17 23.37
C SER A 181 24.53 -20.02 24.60
N ALA A 182 24.95 -21.26 24.37
CA ALA A 182 25.86 -22.07 25.20
C ALA A 182 26.26 -23.34 24.40
N ALA A 183 27.50 -23.82 24.31
CA ALA A 183 28.85 -23.34 24.64
C ALA A 183 29.85 -24.06 23.67
N SER A 184 31.18 -23.90 23.63
CA SER A 184 32.20 -23.25 24.49
C SER A 184 33.43 -22.88 23.61
N PRO A 185 34.51 -22.23 24.12
CA PRO A 185 35.56 -21.63 23.28
C PRO A 185 36.76 -22.55 22.96
N THR A 186 37.49 -22.23 21.89
CA THR A 186 38.88 -22.69 21.70
C THR A 186 39.78 -21.49 21.40
N ALA A 187 40.73 -21.22 22.30
CA ALA A 187 41.73 -20.18 22.10
C ALA A 187 42.86 -20.65 21.18
N ALA A 188 43.35 -19.75 20.32
CA ALA A 188 44.63 -19.89 19.64
C ALA A 188 45.31 -18.52 19.55
N THR A 189 46.02 -18.16 20.62
CA THR A 189 46.92 -17.00 20.64
C THR A 189 48.12 -17.26 19.72
N ALA A 190 48.40 -16.34 18.80
CA ALA A 190 49.71 -16.22 18.17
C ALA A 190 50.07 -14.74 18.04
N THR A 191 51.21 -14.36 18.62
CA THR A 191 51.56 -12.96 18.93
C THR A 191 52.58 -12.42 17.93
N ALA A 192 52.36 -11.19 17.48
CA ALA A 192 53.31 -10.19 16.96
C ALA A 192 54.57 -10.60 16.18
N THR A 193 54.78 -9.93 15.05
CA THR A 193 56.08 -9.29 14.77
C THR A 193 55.91 -7.95 14.06
N LEU A 194 56.49 -6.88 14.63
CA LEU A 194 56.76 -5.64 13.89
C LEU A 194 58.10 -5.73 13.17
N SER A 195 58.17 -5.21 11.95
CA SER A 195 59.34 -4.51 11.38
C SER A 195 58.83 -3.73 10.15
N THR A 196 59.17 -2.48 9.80
CA THR A 196 60.18 -1.46 10.14
C THR A 196 60.72 -0.92 8.80
N ALA A 197 60.57 0.38 8.59
CA ALA A 197 61.33 1.25 7.67
C ALA A 197 61.31 1.03 6.13
N SER A 198 60.72 2.04 5.47
CA SER A 198 61.39 2.93 4.50
C SER A 198 62.15 2.39 3.28
N THR A 199 61.64 2.72 2.08
CA THR A 199 62.49 3.26 1.01
C THR A 199 61.73 4.22 0.09
N SER A 200 62.38 5.32 -0.28
CA SER A 200 61.91 6.28 -1.30
C SER A 200 62.41 5.85 -2.69
N GLY A 201 61.67 6.17 -3.75
CA GLY A 201 62.07 5.78 -5.11
C GLY A 201 61.13 6.29 -6.21
N ASN A 202 61.34 7.51 -6.68
CA ASN A 202 60.80 7.97 -7.97
C ASN A 202 61.40 7.14 -9.11
N ALA A 203 60.56 6.58 -9.98
CA ALA A 203 60.96 6.20 -11.33
C ALA A 203 59.79 6.36 -12.31
N GLN A 204 59.90 7.37 -13.17
CA GLN A 204 59.05 7.60 -14.33
C GLN A 204 59.30 6.51 -15.38
N GLY A 205 58.25 5.83 -15.84
CA GLY A 205 58.37 4.69 -16.75
C GLY A 205 57.21 4.57 -17.74
N THR A 206 57.31 5.28 -18.86
CA THR A 206 56.31 5.27 -19.94
C THR A 206 56.43 4.00 -20.78
N ALA A 207 55.42 3.12 -20.78
CA ALA A 207 55.28 2.06 -21.79
C ALA A 207 53.81 1.60 -21.97
N THR A 208 53.36 1.63 -23.22
CA THR A 208 52.02 1.20 -23.69
C THR A 208 52.23 0.52 -25.05
N PRO A 209 51.43 -0.47 -25.48
CA PRO A 209 50.78 -1.58 -24.76
C PRO A 209 51.26 -2.96 -25.28
N SER A 210 50.75 -4.07 -24.72
CA SER A 210 50.74 -5.37 -25.41
C SER A 210 49.56 -6.23 -24.94
N PRO A 211 48.79 -6.90 -25.81
CA PRO A 211 47.60 -7.65 -25.42
C PRO A 211 47.96 -9.04 -24.85
N PRO A 212 47.42 -9.43 -23.68
CA PRO A 212 47.49 -10.81 -23.22
C PRO A 212 46.47 -11.68 -23.96
N THR A 213 46.96 -12.55 -24.85
CA THR A 213 46.16 -13.64 -25.43
C THR A 213 45.89 -14.69 -24.36
N SER A 214 44.83 -14.49 -23.57
CA SER A 214 44.35 -15.50 -22.62
C SER A 214 43.59 -16.59 -23.36
N ALA A 215 44.16 -17.81 -23.38
CA ALA A 215 43.47 -18.98 -23.90
C ALA A 215 42.24 -19.30 -23.05
N GLN A 216 41.06 -19.22 -23.67
CA GLN A 216 39.79 -19.60 -23.06
C GLN A 216 39.76 -21.12 -22.87
N SER A 217 40.05 -21.59 -21.65
CA SER A 217 39.87 -22.98 -21.26
C SER A 217 38.37 -23.28 -21.18
N ASN A 218 37.91 -24.17 -22.06
CA ASN A 218 36.53 -24.59 -22.15
C ASN A 218 36.19 -25.49 -20.95
N PRO A 219 35.31 -25.09 -20.00
CA PRO A 219 34.94 -25.96 -18.89
C PRO A 219 34.21 -27.20 -19.42
N ALA A 220 34.53 -28.36 -18.87
CA ALA A 220 33.88 -29.62 -19.23
C ALA A 220 32.39 -29.56 -18.82
N PRO A 221 31.47 -30.14 -19.61
CA PRO A 221 30.05 -30.17 -19.24
C PRO A 221 29.86 -31.01 -17.98
N GLU A 222 29.27 -30.41 -16.95
CA GLU A 222 28.85 -31.14 -15.75
C GLU A 222 27.73 -32.13 -16.10
N PRO A 223 27.68 -33.31 -15.45
CA PRO A 223 26.65 -34.31 -15.72
C PRO A 223 25.29 -33.80 -15.25
N THR A 224 24.40 -33.48 -16.19
CA THR A 224 23.01 -33.15 -15.93
C THR A 224 22.31 -34.29 -15.20
N THR A 225 22.06 -34.11 -13.91
CA THR A 225 21.21 -35.01 -13.10
C THR A 225 19.78 -34.94 -13.63
N PRO A 226 19.11 -36.08 -13.93
CA PRO A 226 17.75 -36.06 -14.42
C PRO A 226 16.78 -35.58 -13.33
N SER A 227 16.32 -34.34 -13.44
CA SER A 227 15.28 -33.79 -12.57
C SER A 227 13.99 -34.60 -12.71
N SER A 228 13.55 -35.24 -11.63
CA SER A 228 12.30 -36.01 -11.60
C SER A 228 11.11 -35.11 -11.96
N PRO A 229 10.21 -35.53 -12.87
CA PRO A 229 9.06 -34.72 -13.26
C PRO A 229 8.12 -34.51 -12.07
N SER A 230 7.90 -33.26 -11.69
CA SER A 230 6.91 -32.89 -10.70
C SER A 230 5.50 -33.05 -11.27
N SER A 231 4.85 -34.16 -10.92
CA SER A 231 3.50 -34.52 -11.35
C SER A 231 2.45 -33.52 -10.83
N SER A 232 2.24 -32.42 -11.54
CA SER A 232 1.13 -31.51 -11.28
C SER A 232 -0.19 -32.22 -11.59
N SER A 233 -0.97 -32.49 -10.55
CA SER A 233 -2.27 -33.15 -10.68
C SER A 233 -3.28 -32.19 -11.32
N SER A 234 -3.36 -32.19 -12.65
CA SER A 234 -4.40 -31.47 -13.38
C SER A 234 -5.77 -32.08 -13.06
N LEU A 235 -6.71 -31.23 -12.65
CA LEU A 235 -8.09 -31.65 -12.43
C LEU A 235 -8.69 -32.10 -13.75
N SER A 236 -9.27 -33.30 -13.77
CA SER A 236 -9.94 -33.85 -14.96
C SER A 236 -10.96 -32.84 -15.51
N ALA A 237 -11.02 -32.71 -16.84
CA ALA A 237 -11.94 -31.78 -17.51
C ALA A 237 -13.41 -31.95 -17.08
N GLY A 238 -13.81 -33.17 -16.70
CA GLY A 238 -15.15 -33.44 -16.15
C GLY A 238 -15.40 -32.80 -14.78
N ALA A 239 -14.39 -32.67 -13.92
CA ALA A 239 -14.50 -31.99 -12.63
C ALA A 239 -14.65 -30.47 -12.82
N ILE A 240 -13.87 -29.89 -13.75
CA ILE A 240 -13.95 -28.47 -14.10
C ILE A 240 -15.33 -28.11 -14.66
N ALA A 241 -15.87 -28.93 -15.58
CA ALA A 241 -17.19 -28.73 -16.15
C ALA A 241 -18.32 -28.81 -15.10
N GLY A 242 -18.22 -29.73 -14.13
CA GLY A 242 -19.21 -29.88 -13.06
C GLY A 242 -19.33 -28.65 -12.16
N ILE A 243 -18.19 -28.04 -11.78
CA ILE A 243 -18.17 -26.85 -10.91
C ILE A 243 -18.82 -25.64 -11.61
N ALA A 244 -18.53 -25.43 -12.90
CA ALA A 244 -19.08 -24.31 -13.66
C ALA A 244 -20.63 -24.33 -13.72
N ILE A 245 -21.22 -25.50 -14.01
CA ILE A 245 -22.68 -25.66 -14.08
C ILE A 245 -23.31 -25.49 -12.68
N GLY A 246 -22.69 -26.07 -11.65
CA GLY A 246 -23.16 -25.94 -10.26
C GLY A 246 -23.20 -24.50 -9.75
N ALA A 247 -22.17 -23.70 -10.07
CA ALA A 247 -22.11 -22.29 -9.67
C ALA A 247 -23.26 -21.46 -10.28
N VAL A 248 -23.54 -21.62 -11.58
CA VAL A 248 -24.62 -20.90 -12.28
C VAL A 248 -26.00 -21.25 -11.69
N ALA A 249 -26.24 -22.53 -11.38
CA ALA A 249 -27.48 -22.98 -10.76
C ALA A 249 -27.65 -22.41 -9.34
N ALA A 250 -26.59 -22.44 -8.53
CA ALA A 250 -26.62 -21.92 -7.15
C ALA A 250 -26.90 -20.40 -7.10
N VAL A 251 -26.23 -19.62 -7.95
CA VAL A 251 -26.44 -18.16 -8.03
C VAL A 251 -27.87 -17.84 -8.48
N SER A 252 -28.40 -18.60 -9.44
CA SER A 252 -29.77 -18.42 -9.95
C SER A 252 -30.82 -18.65 -8.85
N ILE A 253 -30.64 -19.68 -8.00
CA ILE A 253 -31.52 -19.97 -6.86
C ILE A 253 -31.42 -18.88 -5.78
N LEU A 254 -30.21 -18.38 -5.49
CA LEU A 254 -29.99 -17.29 -4.54
C LEU A 254 -30.72 -15.99 -4.96
N ILE A 255 -30.56 -15.58 -6.22
CA ILE A 255 -31.23 -14.38 -6.76
C ILE A 255 -32.75 -14.56 -6.71
N ALA A 256 -33.27 -15.72 -7.12
CA ALA A 256 -34.70 -16.01 -7.06
C ALA A 256 -35.24 -16.00 -5.61
N GLY A 257 -34.49 -16.54 -4.65
CA GLY A 257 -34.83 -16.52 -3.23
C GLY A 257 -34.93 -15.11 -2.65
N ILE A 258 -33.90 -14.28 -2.86
CA ILE A 258 -33.88 -12.88 -2.42
C ILE A 258 -35.03 -12.09 -3.06
N PHE A 259 -35.26 -12.27 -4.36
CA PHE A 259 -36.35 -11.61 -5.09
C PHE A 259 -37.73 -12.00 -4.55
N LEU A 260 -37.96 -13.29 -4.24
CA LEU A 260 -39.23 -13.76 -3.67
C LEU A 260 -39.47 -13.23 -2.25
N LEU A 261 -38.44 -13.14 -1.41
CA LEU A 261 -38.55 -12.54 -0.08
C LEU A 261 -38.91 -11.05 -0.17
N TRP A 262 -38.18 -10.29 -1.00
CA TRP A 262 -38.45 -8.85 -1.20
C TRP A 262 -39.84 -8.59 -1.80
N ARG A 263 -40.30 -9.46 -2.71
CA ARG A 263 -41.67 -9.40 -3.25
C ARG A 263 -42.72 -9.67 -2.17
N ARG A 264 -42.46 -10.57 -1.21
CA ARG A 264 -43.43 -10.92 -0.16
C ARG A 264 -43.66 -9.77 0.82
N GLU A 265 -42.62 -9.03 1.19
CA GLU A 265 -42.75 -7.87 2.08
C GLU A 265 -43.57 -6.74 1.43
N ARG A 266 -43.39 -6.50 0.13
CA ARG A 266 -44.12 -5.45 -0.60
C ARG A 266 -45.63 -5.68 -0.73
N SER A 267 -46.12 -6.91 -0.54
CA SER A 267 -47.55 -7.23 -0.56
C SER A 267 -48.21 -7.24 0.84
N GLY A 268 -47.45 -6.97 1.92
CA GLY A 268 -47.94 -7.13 3.29
C GLY A 268 -48.61 -5.91 3.96
N ASN A 269 -48.31 -4.68 3.51
CA ASN A 269 -48.75 -3.46 4.22
C ASN A 269 -50.14 -2.94 3.81
N GLY A 270 -51.06 -3.85 3.49
CA GLY A 270 -52.50 -3.56 3.41
C GLY A 270 -53.19 -3.56 4.78
N LYS A 271 -52.61 -2.88 5.79
CA LYS A 271 -53.33 -2.67 7.06
C LYS A 271 -54.30 -1.50 6.92
N ALA A 272 -55.50 -1.70 7.44
CA ALA A 272 -56.61 -0.77 7.28
C ALA A 272 -56.27 0.64 7.79
N VAL A 273 -56.71 1.65 7.04
CA VAL A 273 -56.85 3.01 7.54
C VAL A 273 -58.05 3.00 8.48
N GLU A 274 -57.77 2.79 9.77
CA GLU A 274 -58.75 3.04 10.82
C GLU A 274 -58.89 4.56 10.98
N LEU A 275 -60.12 5.03 10.81
CA LEU A 275 -60.48 6.45 10.94
C LEU A 275 -60.49 6.83 12.42
N ASP A 276 -59.35 7.28 12.96
CA ASP A 276 -59.37 8.05 14.20
C ASP A 276 -59.34 9.55 13.90
N ALA A 277 -60.17 10.29 14.63
CA ALA A 277 -60.51 11.68 14.36
C ALA A 277 -59.71 12.64 15.25
N GLN A 278 -60.05 13.93 15.21
CA GLN A 278 -59.53 14.97 16.12
C GLN A 278 -57.99 15.18 16.13
N ASN A 279 -57.51 16.03 15.22
CA ASN A 279 -56.71 17.19 15.66
C ASN A 279 -56.82 18.39 14.70
N PRO A 280 -57.69 19.38 14.97
CA PRO A 280 -57.88 20.54 14.11
C PRO A 280 -57.12 21.79 14.62
N TYR A 281 -55.78 21.72 14.75
CA TYR A 281 -54.98 22.95 14.92
C TYR A 281 -53.50 22.79 14.50
N THR A 282 -53.17 23.22 13.29
CA THR A 282 -52.04 24.12 12.97
C THR A 282 -52.22 24.59 11.54
N ASP A 283 -52.75 25.80 11.40
CA ASP A 283 -52.92 26.50 10.14
C ASP A 283 -51.71 27.41 9.84
N ASN A 284 -51.45 27.62 8.55
CA ASN A 284 -50.61 28.65 7.91
C ASN A 284 -49.10 28.77 8.23
N GLY A 285 -48.29 28.73 7.16
CA GLY A 285 -46.84 28.99 7.18
C GLY A 285 -46.15 28.60 5.86
N GLY A 286 -46.59 29.16 4.72
CA GLY A 286 -46.10 28.77 3.40
C GLY A 286 -44.80 29.47 2.95
N GLY A 287 -44.01 28.75 2.13
CA GLY A 287 -42.77 29.22 1.48
C GLY A 287 -41.52 28.58 2.10
N GLY A 288 -40.63 27.90 1.39
CA GLY A 288 -40.53 27.68 -0.06
C GLY A 288 -39.10 27.97 -0.54
N GLY A 289 -38.23 26.95 -0.58
CA GLY A 289 -36.86 27.10 -1.06
C GLY A 289 -35.94 25.97 -0.57
N ALA A 290 -35.53 25.11 -1.50
CA ALA A 290 -34.72 23.91 -1.26
C ALA A 290 -33.50 24.11 -0.33
N GLU A 291 -33.56 23.54 0.87
CA GLU A 291 -32.42 23.41 1.76
C GLU A 291 -31.51 22.27 1.27
N ARG A 292 -30.20 22.53 1.18
CA ARG A 292 -29.21 21.48 0.95
C ARG A 292 -29.17 20.57 2.18
N THR A 293 -29.31 19.26 1.99
CA THR A 293 -29.08 18.28 3.05
C THR A 293 -27.59 18.23 3.43
N GLU A 294 -27.20 19.05 4.42
CA GLU A 294 -25.91 18.97 5.08
C GLU A 294 -25.79 17.65 5.86
N LYS A 295 -25.25 16.62 5.21
CA LYS A 295 -25.14 15.27 5.77
C LYS A 295 -23.78 15.01 6.45
N TYR A 296 -23.25 15.98 7.20
CA TYR A 296 -22.06 15.78 8.06
C TYR A 296 -22.09 16.67 9.30
N ALA A 297 -22.90 16.27 10.30
CA ALA A 297 -22.95 16.92 11.61
C ALA A 297 -23.11 15.91 12.76
N TYR A 298 -22.17 14.97 12.90
CA TYR A 298 -21.92 14.31 14.19
C TYR A 298 -20.51 13.69 14.28
N TYR A 299 -19.52 14.50 14.68
CA TYR A 299 -18.44 14.00 15.54
C TYR A 299 -18.38 14.90 16.76
N GLN A 300 -18.96 14.40 17.84
CA GLN A 300 -18.92 15.03 19.15
C GLN A 300 -17.48 15.00 19.65
N GLY A 301 -16.83 16.17 19.66
CA GLY A 301 -15.49 16.30 20.22
C GLY A 301 -15.51 15.93 21.70
N GLN A 302 -14.72 14.94 22.11
CA GLN A 302 -14.36 14.82 23.52
C GLN A 302 -13.41 15.95 23.86
N GLU A 303 -13.89 16.85 24.70
CA GLU A 303 -13.13 17.92 25.32
C GLU A 303 -12.06 17.28 26.22
N MET A 304 -10.84 17.09 25.71
CA MET A 304 -9.71 16.77 26.58
C MET A 304 -9.26 18.04 27.29
N GLU A 305 -9.52 18.09 28.59
CA GLU A 305 -9.12 19.16 29.50
C GLU A 305 -7.58 19.23 29.60
N VAL A 306 -6.96 20.04 28.73
CA VAL A 306 -5.53 20.32 28.78
C VAL A 306 -5.25 21.32 29.90
N THR A 307 -5.10 20.80 31.11
CA THR A 307 -4.53 21.55 32.24
C THR A 307 -3.02 21.71 32.03
N SER A 308 -2.65 22.76 31.30
CA SER A 308 -1.27 23.26 31.20
C SER A 308 -1.14 24.56 31.97
N PRO A 309 -0.15 24.71 32.88
CA PRO A 309 0.06 25.97 33.57
C PRO A 309 0.48 27.07 32.58
N ARG A 310 -0.17 28.23 32.65
CA ARG A 310 0.27 29.41 31.89
C ARG A 310 1.66 29.83 32.34
N VAL A 311 2.60 29.82 31.41
CA VAL A 311 3.83 30.60 31.51
C VAL A 311 3.55 31.94 30.85
N GLU A 312 3.34 32.97 31.67
CA GLU A 312 3.22 34.35 31.21
C GLU A 312 4.59 34.78 30.63
N LEU A 313 4.62 35.17 29.37
CA LEU A 313 5.84 35.59 28.65
C LEU A 313 5.91 37.12 28.68
N ASP A 314 7.01 37.65 29.24
CA ASP A 314 7.20 39.08 29.48
C ASP A 314 7.19 39.88 28.17
N GLY A 315 6.29 40.88 28.11
CA GLY A 315 5.97 41.63 26.90
C GLY A 315 6.97 42.74 26.59
N GLY A 316 8.19 42.37 26.19
CA GLY A 316 9.21 43.32 25.73
C GLY A 316 8.72 44.20 24.58
N SER A 317 8.68 45.51 24.81
CA SER A 317 8.24 46.51 23.83
C SER A 317 9.15 46.55 22.60
N SER A 318 8.63 46.15 21.45
CA SER A 318 9.32 46.34 20.16
C SER A 318 8.81 47.59 19.46
N GLU A 319 9.73 48.52 19.22
CA GLU A 319 9.50 49.87 18.70
C GLU A 319 9.08 49.81 17.22
N ARG A 320 7.94 50.42 16.88
CA ARG A 320 7.51 50.57 15.47
C ARG A 320 8.24 51.74 14.83
N ALA A 321 9.18 51.45 13.95
CA ALA A 321 9.70 52.44 13.01
C ALA A 321 8.67 52.69 11.90
N GLU A 322 8.13 53.91 11.84
CA GLU A 322 7.31 54.35 10.71
C GLU A 322 8.22 54.78 9.55
N LEU A 323 7.91 54.32 8.32
CA LEU A 323 8.59 54.74 7.10
C LEU A 323 7.69 55.70 6.32
N GLU A 324 7.98 56.99 6.46
CA GLU A 324 7.39 58.08 5.69
C GLU A 324 7.80 57.96 4.21
N GLY A 325 6.83 57.69 3.32
CA GLY A 325 7.07 57.54 1.88
C GLY A 325 6.77 58.82 1.09
N ASP A 326 7.82 59.62 0.83
CA ASP A 326 7.73 60.92 0.16
C ASP A 326 7.20 60.87 -1.30
N GLY A 327 6.44 61.89 -1.69
CA GLY A 327 5.69 61.96 -2.94
C GLY A 327 6.42 62.68 -4.08
N GLY A 328 7.25 61.94 -4.83
CA GLY A 328 7.97 62.47 -5.98
C GLY A 328 7.13 62.63 -7.26
N LYS A 329 6.64 63.84 -7.57
CA LYS A 329 6.15 64.20 -8.91
C LYS A 329 7.30 64.39 -9.91
N LYS A 330 7.13 63.91 -11.14
CA LYS A 330 7.49 64.62 -12.39
C LYS A 330 6.81 63.99 -13.59
#